data_AF-I2FVL5-F1
#
_entry.id   AF-I2FVL5-F1
#
_cell.length_a   1.000
_cell.length_b   1.000
_cell.length_c   1.000
_cell.angle_alpha   90.00
_cell.angle_beta   90.00
_cell.angle_gamma   90.00
#
_symmetry.space_group_name_H-M   'P 1'
#
loop_
_entity.id
_entity.type
_entity.pdbx_description
1 polymer ?
#
loop_
_entity_poly.entity_id
_entity_poly.type
_entity_poly.pdbx_seq_one_letter_code
_entity_poly.pdbx_strand_id
1 'polypeptide(L)'
;MYIYDLATTGRISFSDFLVTTDLVSQVSQTTQLRARLGAVLKENRAATSILFSSSATSSSQSECKDGAVGNTDWLSIIKRIEEYLPHLLGVFNSVQTDDLLLRYEPVFSWRTWISCSRLGGAGRMQLPGLYYELASTLLTYSLTLSNLAASAVDGLGSFETNRSLSWQQRKDKDDKLRWAADTLCRASGILLLLSTELLPKWKVSVGSVEVLPPDLTQEATLALSKVCLAEAQALAIRKLVSPSLASSVDRVTPGPPLQKGHPSASLLAKLHLSVVEEMEASLALMRTVRERGRSKAKKAGVGGRKAAGAGGGGEAGLSANYEHELSSRISETNDAIARMGLGDAEEGGAGGGGGGGGVGKRKLFGKFKLGHKGKNDAPSPSPSPSPSPAGGGGRGGAGGGGAGFYSAPSTTTSSNSELEITSSLLKYLSFSSQFHRAIAYKWLGIDAAESSNKIGTAITLLSLSTSILSSATLRNLTSSLCNISISSSTLLPTKKRGKTGDRGVVDQELATVEHWLQSYKKLNDTVSFQPIPPAAEVQAKVPAGRAALLVKKYSLPSPEWGPGSQGYRGRGGEGLSREEMHLLGDQHPARRNLVGMDGGGSGEATSGDGGGGRVAYAGQGAYY
;
A
#
# COMPACT_ATOMS: atom_id res chain seq x y z
N MET A 1 4.25 -7.08 -8.54
CA MET A 1 3.89 -5.96 -7.66
C MET A 1 2.78 -5.16 -8.32
N TYR A 2 1.96 -4.46 -7.54
CA TYR A 2 0.91 -3.61 -8.09
C TYR A 2 1.48 -2.28 -8.60
N ILE A 3 1.08 -1.84 -9.81
CA ILE A 3 1.43 -0.53 -10.35
C ILE A 3 0.24 0.41 -10.15
N TYR A 4 0.49 1.55 -9.53
CA TYR A 4 -0.54 2.55 -9.25
C TYR A 4 -0.62 3.59 -10.37
N ASP A 5 -1.84 3.98 -10.73
CA ASP A 5 -2.06 5.14 -11.58
C ASP A 5 -1.84 6.42 -10.76
N LEU A 6 -0.95 7.29 -11.22
CA LEU A 6 -0.68 8.55 -10.53
C LEU A 6 -1.80 9.57 -10.77
N ALA A 7 -2.21 10.24 -9.71
CA ALA A 7 -3.13 11.36 -9.82
C ALA A 7 -2.48 12.54 -10.54
N THR A 8 -3.30 13.25 -11.32
CA THR A 8 -2.92 14.54 -11.89
C THR A 8 -3.60 15.66 -11.12
N THR A 9 -2.92 16.78 -10.98
CA THR A 9 -3.47 17.97 -10.32
C THR A 9 -4.05 18.99 -11.32
N GLY A 10 -4.83 19.95 -10.81
CA GLY A 10 -5.35 21.12 -11.54
C GLY A 10 -4.35 22.26 -11.56
N ARG A 11 -4.61 23.28 -12.39
CA ARG A 11 -3.82 24.51 -12.37
C ARG A 11 -4.26 25.37 -11.18
N ILE A 12 -3.29 25.89 -10.43
CA ILE A 12 -3.50 26.88 -9.38
C ILE A 12 -2.24 27.76 -9.31
N SER A 13 -2.41 29.02 -8.97
CA SER A 13 -1.32 29.95 -8.66
C SER A 13 -1.44 30.37 -7.20
N PHE A 14 -0.35 30.26 -6.45
CA PHE A 14 -0.34 30.64 -5.04
C PHE A 14 -0.50 32.16 -4.86
N SER A 15 -0.05 32.95 -5.83
CA SER A 15 -0.22 34.40 -5.84
C SER A 15 -1.68 34.85 -5.97
N ASP A 16 -2.58 33.97 -6.38
CA ASP A 16 -4.00 34.31 -6.56
C ASP A 16 -4.70 34.46 -5.20
N PHE A 17 -4.33 33.62 -4.23
CA PHE A 17 -4.95 33.54 -2.91
C PHE A 17 -4.05 33.95 -1.75
N LEU A 18 -2.74 34.09 -1.93
CA LEU A 18 -1.83 34.60 -0.91
C LEU A 18 -1.58 36.10 -1.08
N VAL A 19 -1.58 36.83 0.04
CA VAL A 19 -1.09 38.21 0.14
C VAL A 19 0.30 38.19 0.76
N THR A 20 1.27 38.77 0.08
CA THR A 20 2.60 39.01 0.65
C THR A 20 3.26 40.22 0.01
N THR A 21 4.02 40.97 0.80
CA THR A 21 4.92 42.03 0.32
C THR A 21 6.36 41.55 0.22
N ASP A 22 6.76 40.66 1.13
CA ASP A 22 8.17 40.33 1.39
C ASP A 22 8.57 38.98 0.76
N LEU A 23 7.61 38.06 0.58
CA LEU A 23 7.83 36.69 0.11
C LEU A 23 7.34 36.44 -1.34
N VAL A 24 7.22 37.50 -2.14
CA VAL A 24 6.64 37.44 -3.49
C VAL A 24 7.42 36.48 -4.40
N SER A 25 8.76 36.52 -4.35
CA SER A 25 9.60 35.65 -5.18
C SER A 25 9.42 34.18 -4.80
N GLN A 26 9.40 33.85 -3.50
CA GLN A 26 9.25 32.50 -2.98
C GLN A 26 7.86 31.91 -3.32
N VAL A 27 6.79 32.70 -3.20
CA VAL A 27 5.43 32.30 -3.60
C VAL A 27 5.36 32.04 -5.11
N SER A 28 6.00 32.89 -5.92
CA SER A 28 6.06 32.70 -7.39
C SER A 28 6.84 31.44 -7.77
N GLN A 29 7.96 31.17 -7.10
CA GLN A 29 8.76 29.96 -7.29
C GLN A 29 7.97 28.70 -6.91
N THR A 30 7.24 28.74 -5.80
CA THR A 30 6.39 27.61 -5.37
C THR A 30 5.30 27.31 -6.40
N THR A 31 4.70 28.35 -7.00
CA THR A 31 3.76 28.21 -8.12
C THR A 31 4.41 27.57 -9.35
N GLN A 32 5.62 28.00 -9.70
CA GLN A 32 6.37 27.44 -10.83
C GLN A 32 6.70 25.96 -10.60
N LEU A 33 7.16 25.59 -9.41
CA LEU A 33 7.48 24.20 -9.05
C LEU A 33 6.24 23.30 -9.10
N ARG A 34 5.10 23.78 -8.57
CA ARG A 34 3.83 23.07 -8.66
C ARG A 34 3.38 22.86 -10.11
N ALA A 35 3.53 23.88 -10.97
CA ALA A 35 3.20 23.77 -12.38
C ALA A 35 4.09 22.75 -13.10
N ARG A 36 5.40 22.70 -12.78
CA ARG A 36 6.33 21.69 -13.29
C ARG A 36 5.91 20.29 -12.86
N LEU A 37 5.60 20.07 -11.58
CA LEU A 37 5.09 18.79 -11.08
C LEU A 37 3.82 18.36 -11.84
N GLY A 38 2.86 19.28 -11.99
CA GLY A 38 1.63 19.02 -12.74
C GLY A 38 1.87 18.64 -14.21
N ALA A 39 2.88 19.23 -14.85
CA ALA A 39 3.25 18.89 -16.23
C ALA A 39 3.79 17.46 -16.34
N VAL A 40 4.73 17.07 -15.47
CA VAL A 40 5.31 15.71 -15.48
C VAL A 40 4.26 14.64 -15.15
N LEU A 41 3.36 14.91 -14.19
CA LEU A 41 2.25 13.99 -13.88
C LEU A 41 1.28 13.82 -15.05
N LYS A 42 1.04 14.89 -15.83
CA LYS A 42 0.18 14.83 -17.02
C LYS A 42 0.85 14.07 -18.16
N GLU A 43 2.15 14.27 -18.36
CA GLU A 43 2.96 13.54 -19.34
C GLU A 43 2.98 12.03 -19.04
N ASN A 44 3.26 11.66 -17.78
CA ASN A 44 3.20 10.27 -17.33
C ASN A 44 1.83 9.64 -17.63
N ARG A 45 0.74 10.32 -17.28
CA ARG A 45 -0.61 9.81 -17.55
C ARG A 45 -0.91 9.69 -19.04
N ALA A 46 -0.43 10.61 -19.87
CA ALA A 46 -0.58 10.54 -21.31
C ALA A 46 0.17 9.32 -21.89
N ALA A 47 1.40 9.10 -21.44
CA ALA A 47 2.19 7.92 -21.82
C ALA A 47 1.48 6.61 -21.43
N THR A 48 0.95 6.54 -20.21
CA THR A 48 0.16 5.40 -19.72
C THR A 48 -1.10 5.19 -20.56
N SER A 49 -1.83 6.25 -20.92
CA SER A 49 -3.06 6.17 -21.72
C SER A 49 -2.81 5.66 -23.15
N ILE A 50 -1.67 6.02 -23.75
CA ILE A 50 -1.27 5.56 -25.09
C ILE A 50 -0.96 4.06 -25.10
N LEU A 51 -0.33 3.54 -24.04
CA LEU A 51 -0.11 2.10 -23.87
C LEU A 51 -1.43 1.33 -23.78
N PHE A 52 -2.46 1.91 -23.14
CA PHE A 52 -3.79 1.30 -23.09
C PHE A 52 -4.47 1.26 -24.46
N SER A 53 -4.38 2.33 -25.25
CA SER A 53 -5.06 2.40 -26.55
C SER A 53 -4.39 1.54 -27.64
N SER A 54 -3.09 1.27 -27.53
CA SER A 54 -2.33 0.43 -28.46
C SER A 54 -2.47 -1.07 -28.19
N SER A 55 -2.89 -1.47 -26.99
CA SER A 55 -3.21 -2.87 -26.66
C SER A 55 -4.51 -3.38 -27.30
N ALA A 56 -5.38 -2.49 -27.76
CA ALA A 56 -6.69 -2.82 -28.34
C ALA A 56 -6.66 -3.00 -29.87
N THR A 57 -5.59 -2.59 -30.57
CA THR A 57 -5.61 -2.45 -32.04
C THR A 57 -4.31 -2.82 -32.74
N SER A 58 -3.72 -3.99 -32.45
CA SER A 58 -2.54 -4.45 -33.21
C SER A 58 -2.56 -5.95 -33.50
N SER A 59 -3.23 -6.33 -34.59
CA SER A 59 -3.07 -7.57 -35.34
C SER A 59 -2.35 -7.32 -36.68
N SER A 60 -1.37 -6.43 -36.70
CA SER A 60 -0.55 -6.16 -37.89
C SER A 60 0.91 -6.14 -37.52
N GLN A 61 1.67 -7.02 -38.18
CA GLN A 61 3.10 -7.23 -38.07
C GLN A 61 3.85 -5.90 -38.26
N SER A 62 4.55 -5.46 -37.23
CA SER A 62 5.64 -4.50 -37.34
C SER A 62 6.74 -4.98 -36.40
N GLU A 63 7.92 -5.21 -36.97
CA GLU A 63 9.06 -5.84 -36.33
C GLU A 63 9.52 -5.03 -35.10
N CYS A 64 9.35 -5.63 -33.93
CA CYS A 64 9.65 -5.02 -32.65
C CYS A 64 11.16 -5.02 -32.40
N LYS A 65 11.75 -3.82 -32.30
CA LYS A 65 12.98 -3.63 -31.53
C LYS A 65 12.70 -4.05 -30.08
N ASP A 66 13.50 -4.99 -29.60
CA ASP A 66 13.60 -5.37 -28.18
C ASP A 66 13.83 -4.14 -27.28
N GLY A 67 13.07 -4.08 -26.18
CA GLY A 67 13.51 -3.38 -24.96
C GLY A 67 13.10 -1.91 -24.78
N ALA A 68 11.81 -1.58 -24.78
CA ALA A 68 11.32 -0.39 -24.07
C ALA A 68 9.82 -0.52 -23.76
N VAL A 69 9.49 -1.27 -22.71
CA VAL A 69 8.29 -0.94 -21.91
C VAL A 69 8.46 0.52 -21.52
N GLY A 70 7.51 1.40 -21.91
CA GLY A 70 7.65 2.85 -21.85
C GLY A 70 8.35 3.29 -20.57
N ASN A 71 9.60 3.74 -20.72
CA ASN A 71 10.52 4.09 -19.64
C ASN A 71 9.98 5.35 -18.96
N THR A 72 8.95 5.17 -18.14
CA THR A 72 8.41 6.24 -17.33
C THR A 72 9.53 6.66 -16.41
N ASP A 73 9.97 7.91 -16.55
CA ASP A 73 11.01 8.47 -15.71
C ASP A 73 10.43 8.78 -14.31
N TRP A 74 10.21 7.73 -13.53
CA TRP A 74 9.74 7.82 -12.14
C TRP A 74 10.70 8.66 -11.30
N LEU A 75 11.99 8.66 -11.62
CA LEU A 75 13.02 9.45 -10.95
C LEU A 75 12.82 10.95 -11.20
N SER A 76 12.48 11.36 -12.43
CA SER A 76 12.11 12.74 -12.72
C SER A 76 10.91 13.19 -11.88
N ILE A 77 9.85 12.38 -11.78
CA ILE A 77 8.69 12.69 -10.93
C ILE A 77 9.11 12.86 -9.46
N ILE A 78 9.87 11.90 -8.93
CA ILE A 78 10.37 11.93 -7.54
C ILE A 78 11.17 13.21 -7.30
N LYS A 79 12.10 13.54 -8.19
CA LYS A 79 12.91 14.75 -8.09
C LYS A 79 12.05 16.01 -8.07
N ARG A 80 11.02 16.11 -8.91
CA ARG A 80 10.09 17.26 -8.90
C ARG A 80 9.28 17.36 -7.62
N ILE A 81 8.89 16.23 -7.03
CA ILE A 81 8.20 16.23 -5.75
C ILE A 81 9.16 16.66 -4.62
N GLU A 82 10.39 16.13 -4.60
CA GLU A 82 11.41 16.48 -3.60
C GLU A 82 11.84 17.96 -3.72
N GLU A 83 11.84 18.56 -4.92
CA GLU A 83 12.06 20.00 -5.13
C GLU A 83 10.87 20.84 -4.64
N TYR A 84 9.63 20.39 -4.86
CA TYR A 84 8.41 21.13 -4.52
C TYR A 84 8.07 21.06 -3.01
N LEU A 85 8.30 19.92 -2.36
CA LEU A 85 7.83 19.66 -1.00
C LEU A 85 8.37 20.67 0.03
N PRO A 86 9.68 21.03 0.07
CA PRO A 86 10.20 22.06 0.98
C PRO A 86 9.55 23.44 0.78
N HIS A 87 9.22 23.80 -0.46
CA HIS A 87 8.57 25.07 -0.78
C HIS A 87 7.10 25.09 -0.36
N LEU A 88 6.40 23.97 -0.56
CA LEU A 88 5.03 23.79 -0.07
C LEU A 88 4.96 23.87 1.45
N LEU A 89 5.93 23.27 2.16
CA LEU A 89 6.04 23.39 3.62
C LEU A 89 6.34 24.83 4.07
N GLY A 90 7.16 25.57 3.31
CA GLY A 90 7.38 26.99 3.54
C GLY A 90 6.09 27.81 3.47
N VAL A 91 5.28 27.62 2.41
CA VAL A 91 3.94 28.24 2.31
C VAL A 91 3.06 27.80 3.48
N PHE A 92 3.02 26.50 3.76
CA PHE A 92 2.17 25.93 4.81
C PHE A 92 2.47 26.55 6.17
N ASN A 93 3.74 26.54 6.60
CA ASN A 93 4.16 27.07 7.89
C ASN A 93 4.02 28.59 7.98
N SER A 94 4.28 29.31 6.88
CA SER A 94 4.12 30.78 6.83
C SER A 94 2.66 31.20 6.96
N VAL A 95 1.71 30.39 6.48
CA VAL A 95 0.28 30.63 6.70
C VAL A 95 -0.13 30.34 8.14
N GLN A 96 0.49 29.34 8.81
CA GLN A 96 0.20 29.04 10.22
C GLN A 96 0.74 30.08 11.21
N THR A 97 1.70 30.89 10.78
CA THR A 97 2.36 31.94 11.60
C THR A 97 1.96 33.35 11.17
N ASP A 98 0.98 33.48 10.27
CA ASP A 98 0.48 34.74 9.73
C ASP A 98 1.52 35.59 8.97
N ASP A 99 2.66 35.02 8.58
CA ASP A 99 3.61 35.63 7.63
C ASP A 99 3.01 35.79 6.23
N LEU A 100 2.13 34.85 5.86
CA LEU A 100 1.35 34.88 4.62
C LEU A 100 -0.13 34.91 4.96
N LEU A 101 -0.83 35.92 4.45
CA LEU A 101 -2.27 36.06 4.66
C LEU A 101 -3.05 35.44 3.49
N LEU A 102 -4.08 34.67 3.80
CA LEU A 102 -5.00 34.13 2.81
C LEU A 102 -6.07 35.17 2.44
N ARG A 103 -6.21 35.48 1.15
CA ARG A 103 -7.33 36.29 0.61
C ARG A 103 -8.64 35.52 0.69
N TYR A 104 -8.56 34.24 0.35
CA TYR A 104 -9.66 33.29 0.35
C TYR A 104 -9.09 31.88 0.51
N GLU A 105 -9.94 30.93 0.89
CA GLU A 105 -9.52 29.55 1.07
C GLU A 105 -9.20 28.90 -0.29
N PRO A 106 -7.97 28.42 -0.52
CA PRO A 106 -7.60 27.85 -1.81
C PRO A 106 -8.28 26.51 -2.03
N VAL A 107 -8.86 26.32 -3.21
CA VAL A 107 -9.43 25.04 -3.63
C VAL A 107 -8.45 24.33 -4.55
N PHE A 108 -7.89 23.22 -4.07
CA PHE A 108 -7.01 22.39 -4.88
C PHE A 108 -7.83 21.30 -5.57
N SER A 109 -7.38 20.91 -6.75
CA SER A 109 -8.04 19.88 -7.54
C SER A 109 -7.10 18.74 -7.86
N TRP A 110 -7.36 17.55 -7.33
CA TRP A 110 -6.60 16.34 -7.61
C TRP A 110 -7.50 15.25 -8.18
N ARG A 111 -6.96 14.42 -9.05
CA ARG A 111 -7.62 13.15 -9.39
C ARG A 111 -7.43 12.14 -8.26
N THR A 112 -8.33 11.18 -8.19
CA THR A 112 -8.20 10.01 -7.31
C THR A 112 -7.10 9.06 -7.81
N TRP A 113 -6.50 8.30 -6.89
CA TRP A 113 -5.41 7.34 -7.16
C TRP A 113 -5.93 5.91 -7.19
N ILE A 114 -6.66 5.51 -6.14
CA ILE A 114 -7.15 4.14 -5.96
C ILE A 114 -8.67 4.07 -6.08
N SER A 115 -9.34 5.19 -6.36
CA SER A 115 -10.78 5.20 -6.58
C SER A 115 -11.14 5.58 -8.01
N CYS A 116 -12.07 4.83 -8.59
CA CYS A 116 -12.56 5.06 -9.94
C CYS A 116 -14.05 5.38 -9.90
N SER A 117 -14.50 6.29 -10.76
CA SER A 117 -15.93 6.50 -10.99
C SER A 117 -16.48 5.36 -11.84
N ARG A 118 -17.63 4.80 -11.45
CA ARG A 118 -18.28 3.64 -12.11
C ARG A 118 -18.57 3.84 -13.61
N LEU A 119 -18.59 5.08 -14.10
CA LEU A 119 -18.97 5.42 -15.49
C LEU A 119 -17.93 6.31 -16.22
N GLY A 120 -16.77 6.59 -15.63
CA GLY A 120 -15.76 7.40 -16.32
C GLY A 120 -14.53 7.72 -15.48
N GLY A 121 -13.45 6.96 -15.67
CA GLY A 121 -12.09 7.27 -15.19
C GLY A 121 -11.93 7.61 -13.70
N ALA A 122 -10.70 7.95 -13.30
CA ALA A 122 -10.42 8.54 -11.99
C ALA A 122 -11.09 9.92 -11.89
N GLY A 123 -12.02 10.06 -10.94
CA GLY A 123 -12.75 11.29 -10.69
C GLY A 123 -11.80 12.40 -10.25
N ARG A 124 -12.06 13.64 -10.67
CA ARG A 124 -11.34 14.81 -10.19
C ARG A 124 -12.10 15.37 -8.99
N MET A 125 -11.48 15.38 -7.83
CA MET A 125 -12.01 15.99 -6.63
C MET A 125 -11.44 17.38 -6.43
N GLN A 126 -12.25 18.23 -5.82
CA GLN A 126 -11.87 19.57 -5.41
C GLN A 126 -12.11 19.66 -3.91
N LEU A 127 -11.05 19.91 -3.16
CA LEU A 127 -11.14 20.13 -1.72
C LEU A 127 -10.37 21.40 -1.35
N PRO A 128 -10.88 22.16 -0.39
CA PRO A 128 -10.22 23.36 0.07
C PRO A 128 -9.06 23.03 1.04
N GLY A 129 -8.11 23.96 1.13
CA GLY A 129 -7.08 23.99 2.17
C GLY A 129 -5.73 23.39 1.77
N LEU A 130 -4.67 23.93 2.39
CA LEU A 130 -3.27 23.53 2.14
C LEU A 130 -2.94 22.10 2.60
N TYR A 131 -3.65 21.60 3.62
CA TYR A 131 -3.54 20.21 4.06
C TYR A 131 -3.86 19.22 2.94
N TYR A 132 -4.87 19.52 2.11
CA TYR A 132 -5.23 18.65 1.00
C TYR A 132 -4.12 18.57 -0.05
N GLU A 133 -3.51 19.70 -0.39
CA GLU A 133 -2.37 19.75 -1.32
C GLU A 133 -1.16 18.98 -0.77
N LEU A 134 -0.83 19.16 0.51
CA LEU A 134 0.27 18.44 1.15
C LEU A 134 0.02 16.93 1.21
N ALA A 135 -1.17 16.51 1.65
CA ALA A 135 -1.54 15.10 1.74
C ALA A 135 -1.54 14.43 0.34
N SER A 136 -2.08 15.11 -0.67
CA SER A 136 -2.10 14.64 -2.05
C SER A 136 -0.69 14.51 -2.65
N THR A 137 0.19 15.46 -2.34
CA THR A 137 1.59 15.45 -2.79
C THR A 137 2.36 14.29 -2.17
N LEU A 138 2.22 14.07 -0.86
CA LEU A 138 2.86 12.95 -0.14
C LEU A 138 2.31 11.58 -0.58
N LEU A 139 1.00 11.48 -0.81
CA LEU A 139 0.40 10.25 -1.34
C LEU A 139 0.99 9.94 -2.73
N THR A 140 1.01 10.93 -3.62
CA THR A 140 1.64 10.79 -4.95
C THR A 140 3.11 10.39 -4.85
N TYR A 141 3.84 10.96 -3.88
CA TYR A 141 5.23 10.62 -3.64
C TYR A 141 5.41 9.14 -3.28
N SER A 142 4.66 8.65 -2.30
CA SER A 142 4.71 7.24 -1.87
C SER A 142 4.36 6.27 -2.99
N LEU A 143 3.34 6.57 -3.80
CA LEU A 143 2.93 5.70 -4.91
C LEU A 143 3.94 5.73 -6.06
N THR A 144 4.58 6.87 -6.29
CA THR A 144 5.67 6.98 -7.28
C THR A 144 6.89 6.16 -6.85
N LEU A 145 7.25 6.19 -5.55
CA LEU A 145 8.31 5.32 -5.01
C LEU A 145 7.96 3.83 -5.15
N SER A 146 6.70 3.45 -4.91
CA SER A 146 6.23 2.09 -5.11
C SER A 146 6.34 1.65 -6.57
N ASN A 147 5.95 2.52 -7.51
CA ASN A 147 6.06 2.27 -8.95
C ASN A 147 7.52 2.19 -9.42
N LEU A 148 8.41 3.04 -8.87
CA LEU A 148 9.84 2.98 -9.14
C LEU A 148 10.43 1.64 -8.69
N ALA A 149 10.11 1.20 -7.48
CA ALA A 149 10.56 -0.09 -6.96
C ALA A 149 10.05 -1.25 -7.85
N ALA A 150 8.77 -1.21 -8.23
CA ALA A 150 8.18 -2.21 -9.10
C ALA A 150 8.85 -2.22 -10.50
N SER A 151 9.10 -1.06 -11.09
CA SER A 151 9.80 -0.93 -12.37
C SER A 151 11.25 -1.44 -12.31
N ALA A 152 11.95 -1.21 -11.20
CA ALA A 152 13.29 -1.72 -11.01
C ALA A 152 13.32 -3.24 -10.87
N VAL A 153 12.37 -3.81 -10.13
CA VAL A 153 12.21 -5.27 -9.98
C VAL A 153 11.81 -5.92 -11.30
N ASP A 154 10.98 -5.25 -12.09
CA ASP A 154 10.54 -5.71 -13.42
C ASP A 154 11.73 -5.86 -14.36
N GLY A 155 12.61 -4.86 -14.40
CA GLY A 155 13.85 -4.89 -15.17
C GLY A 155 14.87 -5.96 -14.76
N LEU A 156 14.73 -6.59 -13.58
CA LEU A 156 15.60 -7.68 -13.15
C LEU A 156 15.21 -9.03 -13.78
N GLY A 157 13.92 -9.23 -14.07
CA GLY A 157 13.35 -10.53 -14.49
C GLY A 157 13.63 -11.65 -13.48
N SER A 158 13.40 -12.91 -13.85
CA SER A 158 13.70 -14.10 -13.02
C SER A 158 15.19 -14.45 -13.01
N PHE A 159 16.05 -13.55 -12.56
CA PHE A 159 17.50 -13.74 -12.62
C PHE A 159 18.01 -14.82 -11.65
N GLU A 160 17.26 -15.13 -10.60
CA GLU A 160 17.59 -16.14 -9.59
C GLU A 160 17.69 -17.53 -10.20
N THR A 161 16.91 -17.78 -11.26
CA THR A 161 16.95 -19.03 -12.01
C THR A 161 18.04 -19.01 -13.08
N ASN A 162 18.68 -17.89 -13.38
CA ASN A 162 19.65 -17.87 -14.46
C ASN A 162 21.04 -18.36 -14.00
N ARG A 163 21.43 -19.55 -14.45
CA ARG A 163 22.73 -20.17 -14.10
C ARG A 163 23.91 -19.47 -14.78
N SER A 164 23.71 -18.87 -15.96
CA SER A 164 24.79 -18.28 -16.75
C SER A 164 25.30 -16.94 -16.23
N LEU A 165 24.60 -16.34 -15.25
CA LEU A 165 25.03 -15.08 -14.64
C LEU A 165 26.30 -15.28 -13.81
N SER A 166 27.26 -14.37 -13.98
CA SER A 166 28.45 -14.33 -13.14
C SER A 166 28.07 -13.98 -11.70
N TRP A 167 28.94 -14.32 -10.75
CA TRP A 167 28.73 -13.98 -9.34
C TRP A 167 28.56 -12.47 -9.14
N GLN A 168 29.37 -11.64 -9.83
CA GLN A 168 29.28 -10.19 -9.74
C GLN A 168 27.94 -9.67 -10.26
N GLN A 169 27.48 -10.15 -11.42
CA GLN A 169 26.19 -9.75 -11.98
C GLN A 169 25.02 -10.14 -11.08
N ARG A 170 25.09 -11.28 -10.39
CA ARG A 170 24.06 -11.67 -9.41
C ARG A 170 24.07 -10.75 -8.21
N LYS A 171 25.25 -10.44 -7.66
CA LYS A 171 25.39 -9.50 -6.55
C LYS A 171 24.80 -8.14 -6.90
N ASP A 172 25.10 -7.61 -8.09
CA ASP A 172 24.55 -6.32 -8.54
C ASP A 172 23.01 -6.36 -8.66
N LYS A 173 22.43 -7.50 -9.05
CA LYS A 173 20.97 -7.69 -9.10
C LYS A 173 20.34 -7.87 -7.71
N ASP A 174 21.01 -8.57 -6.80
CA ASP A 174 20.58 -8.69 -5.40
C ASP A 174 20.65 -7.34 -4.66
N ASP A 175 21.65 -6.51 -4.98
CA ASP A 175 21.77 -5.14 -4.46
C ASP A 175 20.65 -4.25 -4.99
N LYS A 176 20.25 -4.41 -6.26
CA LYS A 176 19.06 -3.75 -6.83
C LYS A 176 17.76 -4.22 -6.16
N LEU A 177 17.61 -5.52 -5.86
CA LEU A 177 16.46 -6.02 -5.09
C LEU A 177 16.40 -5.40 -3.70
N ARG A 178 17.55 -5.31 -3.01
CA ARG A 178 17.65 -4.66 -1.70
C ARG A 178 17.23 -3.20 -1.78
N TRP A 179 17.77 -2.46 -2.75
CA TRP A 179 17.41 -1.06 -2.96
C TRP A 179 15.91 -0.86 -3.23
N ALA A 180 15.29 -1.75 -4.01
CA ALA A 180 13.85 -1.71 -4.25
C ALA A 180 13.04 -1.97 -2.97
N ALA A 181 13.47 -2.93 -2.14
CA ALA A 181 12.86 -3.20 -0.84
C ALA A 181 12.99 -2.00 0.12
N ASP A 182 14.16 -1.36 0.18
CA ASP A 182 14.39 -0.16 0.99
C ASP A 182 13.51 1.02 0.51
N THR A 183 13.34 1.15 -0.81
CA THR A 183 12.47 2.16 -1.43
C THR A 183 11.00 1.97 -1.03
N LEU A 184 10.51 0.73 -0.99
CA LEU A 184 9.17 0.40 -0.51
C LEU A 184 9.01 0.67 0.99
N CYS A 185 10.03 0.42 1.80
CA CYS A 185 10.00 0.75 3.23
C CYS A 185 9.91 2.27 3.46
N ARG A 186 10.55 3.09 2.62
CA ARG A 186 10.39 4.55 2.61
C ARG A 186 8.98 4.96 2.21
N ALA A 187 8.42 4.35 1.16
CA ALA A 187 7.04 4.61 0.73
C ALA A 187 6.02 4.28 1.83
N SER A 188 6.21 3.13 2.50
CA SER A 188 5.41 2.70 3.66
C SER A 188 5.47 3.71 4.80
N GLY A 189 6.65 4.27 5.08
CA GLY A 189 6.85 5.31 6.09
C GLY A 189 6.11 6.62 5.81
N ILE A 190 6.12 7.08 4.56
CA ILE A 190 5.38 8.28 4.14
C ILE A 190 3.87 8.07 4.32
N LEU A 191 3.36 6.90 3.95
CA LEU A 191 1.95 6.54 4.12
C LEU A 191 1.56 6.39 5.60
N LEU A 192 2.47 5.89 6.43
CA LEU A 192 2.26 5.81 7.87
C LEU A 192 2.18 7.22 8.49
N LEU A 193 3.09 8.12 8.12
CA LEU A 193 3.06 9.54 8.53
C LEU A 193 1.72 10.19 8.14
N LEU A 194 1.26 9.96 6.91
CA LEU A 194 -0.03 10.46 6.43
C LEU A 194 -1.19 9.99 7.32
N SER A 195 -1.27 8.69 7.59
CA SER A 195 -2.37 8.09 8.35
C SER A 195 -2.36 8.47 9.83
N THR A 196 -1.19 8.54 10.47
CA THR A 196 -1.07 8.68 11.93
C THR A 196 -0.94 10.13 12.38
N GLU A 197 -0.34 11.00 11.58
CA GLU A 197 -0.04 12.38 11.97
C GLU A 197 -0.83 13.39 11.13
N LEU A 198 -0.71 13.34 9.80
CA LEU A 198 -1.21 14.43 8.96
C LEU A 198 -2.73 14.44 8.84
N LEU A 199 -3.36 13.30 8.55
CA LEU A 199 -4.82 13.22 8.38
C LEU A 199 -5.58 13.51 9.68
N PRO A 200 -5.15 13.01 10.87
CA PRO A 200 -5.75 13.41 12.14
C PRO A 200 -5.61 14.91 12.42
N LYS A 201 -4.42 15.50 12.21
CA LYS A 201 -4.20 16.96 12.36
C LYS A 201 -5.10 17.76 11.41
N TRP A 202 -5.22 17.32 10.16
CA TRP A 202 -6.12 17.94 9.18
C TRP A 202 -7.58 17.91 9.65
N LYS A 203 -8.06 16.75 10.12
CA LYS A 203 -9.42 16.61 10.66
C LYS A 203 -9.68 17.50 11.87
N VAL A 204 -8.69 17.70 12.73
CA VAL A 204 -8.82 18.63 13.87
C VAL A 204 -8.88 20.08 13.38
N SER A 205 -8.07 20.45 12.38
CA SER A 205 -8.01 21.83 11.87
C SER A 205 -9.26 22.28 11.12
N VAL A 206 -9.87 21.41 10.30
CA VAL A 206 -11.03 21.75 9.46
C VAL A 206 -12.34 21.26 10.10
N GLY A 207 -12.27 20.44 11.13
CA GLY A 207 -13.43 19.78 11.74
C GLY A 207 -13.96 18.62 10.89
N SER A 208 -15.27 18.40 10.91
CA SER A 208 -15.90 17.31 10.14
C SER A 208 -15.97 17.66 8.65
N VAL A 209 -14.91 17.35 7.90
CA VAL A 209 -14.92 17.38 6.44
C VAL A 209 -15.91 16.31 5.95
N GLU A 210 -17.08 16.75 5.46
CA GLU A 210 -18.20 15.83 5.20
C GLU A 210 -17.90 14.78 4.10
N VAL A 211 -16.92 15.03 3.22
CA VAL A 211 -16.55 14.09 2.13
C VAL A 211 -15.03 14.14 1.80
N LEU A 212 -14.18 13.48 2.60
CA LEU A 212 -12.82 13.14 2.12
C LEU A 212 -12.92 12.07 1.02
N PRO A 213 -12.02 12.10 0.01
CA PRO A 213 -11.88 10.98 -0.92
C PRO A 213 -11.61 9.71 -0.12
N PRO A 214 -12.15 8.56 -0.54
CA PRO A 214 -11.77 7.25 0.01
C PRO A 214 -10.24 7.05 0.05
N ASP A 215 -9.50 7.65 -0.90
CA ASP A 215 -8.05 7.56 -1.02
C ASP A 215 -7.27 8.26 0.11
N LEU A 216 -7.82 9.34 0.68
CA LEU A 216 -7.19 10.13 1.75
C LEU A 216 -7.84 9.86 3.11
N THR A 217 -8.39 8.67 3.30
CA THR A 217 -8.81 8.21 4.62
C THR A 217 -7.63 7.62 5.39
N GLN A 218 -7.70 7.67 6.72
CA GLN A 218 -6.67 7.11 7.59
C GLN A 218 -6.54 5.60 7.34
N GLU A 219 -7.67 4.93 7.15
CA GLU A 219 -7.74 3.50 6.91
C GLU A 219 -7.15 3.12 5.54
N ALA A 220 -7.42 3.89 4.47
CA ALA A 220 -6.86 3.61 3.15
C ALA A 220 -5.35 3.87 3.09
N THR A 221 -4.87 4.98 3.67
CA THR A 221 -3.43 5.30 3.69
C THR A 221 -2.65 4.31 4.56
N LEU A 222 -3.19 3.89 5.70
CA LEU A 222 -2.62 2.82 6.52
C LEU A 222 -2.62 1.48 5.78
N ALA A 223 -3.70 1.16 5.08
CA ALA A 223 -3.76 -0.05 4.28
C ALA A 223 -2.71 -0.07 3.17
N LEU A 224 -2.50 1.05 2.45
CA LEU A 224 -1.44 1.18 1.45
C LEU A 224 -0.04 1.06 2.08
N SER A 225 0.17 1.62 3.28
CA SER A 225 1.43 1.49 4.01
C SER A 225 1.78 0.00 4.25
N LYS A 226 0.78 -0.79 4.63
CA LYS A 226 0.90 -2.25 4.82
C LYS A 226 1.16 -2.99 3.50
N VAL A 227 0.53 -2.57 2.39
CA VAL A 227 0.83 -3.15 1.05
C VAL A 227 2.31 -2.97 0.70
N CYS A 228 2.83 -1.74 0.82
CA CYS A 228 4.23 -1.45 0.51
C CYS A 228 5.19 -2.27 1.39
N LEU A 229 4.89 -2.42 2.69
CA LEU A 229 5.70 -3.23 3.59
C LEU A 229 5.66 -4.72 3.24
N ALA A 230 4.48 -5.26 2.92
CA ALA A 230 4.31 -6.64 2.51
C ALA A 230 5.05 -6.95 1.19
N GLU A 231 5.01 -6.03 0.22
CA GLU A 231 5.80 -6.15 -1.01
C GLU A 231 7.30 -6.08 -0.74
N ALA A 232 7.76 -5.20 0.17
CA ALA A 232 9.17 -5.13 0.57
C ALA A 232 9.65 -6.45 1.19
N GLN A 233 8.83 -7.03 2.08
CA GLN A 233 9.11 -8.34 2.69
C GLN A 233 9.16 -9.45 1.63
N ALA A 234 8.27 -9.43 0.63
CA ALA A 234 8.33 -10.39 -0.48
C ALA A 234 9.63 -10.28 -1.29
N LEU A 235 10.15 -9.07 -1.51
CA LEU A 235 11.47 -8.86 -2.15
C LEU A 235 12.63 -9.36 -1.28
N ALA A 236 12.55 -9.19 0.03
CA ALA A 236 13.54 -9.72 0.96
C ALA A 236 13.58 -11.26 0.92
N ILE A 237 12.41 -11.91 0.86
CA ILE A 237 12.31 -13.36 0.69
C ILE A 237 12.92 -13.79 -0.65
N ARG A 238 12.59 -13.08 -1.72
CA ARG A 238 13.14 -13.32 -3.06
C ARG A 238 14.68 -13.28 -3.06
N LYS A 239 15.26 -12.25 -2.43
CA LYS A 239 16.72 -12.14 -2.25
C LYS A 239 17.30 -13.27 -1.40
N LEU A 240 16.64 -13.65 -0.30
CA LEU A 240 17.09 -14.72 0.60
C LEU A 240 17.19 -16.08 -0.13
N VAL A 241 16.26 -16.34 -1.05
CA VAL A 241 16.18 -17.62 -1.77
C VAL A 241 17.07 -17.63 -3.03
N SER A 242 17.46 -16.47 -3.55
CA SER A 242 18.30 -16.28 -4.75
C SER A 242 19.55 -17.18 -4.81
N PRO A 243 20.40 -17.28 -3.77
CA PRO A 243 21.57 -18.17 -3.80
C PRO A 243 21.24 -19.65 -3.96
N SER A 244 20.16 -20.11 -3.32
CA SER A 244 19.75 -21.52 -3.35
C SER A 244 19.17 -21.91 -4.71
N LEU A 245 18.41 -21.03 -5.36
CA LEU A 245 17.87 -21.25 -6.70
C LEU A 245 18.97 -21.26 -7.76
N ALA A 246 19.98 -20.41 -7.61
CA ALA A 246 21.12 -20.37 -8.52
C ALA A 246 21.89 -21.69 -8.58
N SER A 247 22.02 -22.37 -7.42
CA SER A 247 22.74 -23.64 -7.27
C SER A 247 21.89 -24.88 -7.53
N SER A 248 20.56 -24.76 -7.54
CA SER A 248 19.63 -25.88 -7.75
C SER A 248 19.77 -26.52 -9.14
N VAL A 249 19.98 -27.84 -9.17
CA VAL A 249 20.10 -28.67 -10.39
C VAL A 249 18.72 -29.04 -10.93
N ASP A 250 17.78 -29.41 -10.05
CA ASP A 250 16.37 -29.55 -10.39
C ASP A 250 15.57 -28.36 -9.86
N ARG A 251 14.94 -27.65 -10.78
CA ARG A 251 14.20 -26.38 -10.56
C ARG A 251 12.70 -26.55 -10.70
N VAL A 252 12.27 -27.66 -11.28
CA VAL A 252 10.87 -27.94 -11.55
C VAL A 252 10.30 -28.78 -10.41
N THR A 253 11.14 -29.66 -9.83
CA THR A 253 10.75 -30.63 -8.82
C THR A 253 11.90 -30.95 -7.86
N PRO A 254 12.47 -29.97 -7.12
CA PRO A 254 13.40 -30.31 -6.05
C PRO A 254 12.68 -31.28 -5.10
N GLY A 255 13.11 -32.53 -5.06
CA GLY A 255 12.59 -33.54 -4.14
C GLY A 255 13.28 -33.47 -2.79
N PRO A 256 12.76 -34.18 -1.78
CA PRO A 256 13.51 -34.41 -0.54
C PRO A 256 14.86 -35.09 -0.82
N PRO A 257 15.92 -34.76 -0.06
CA PRO A 257 16.00 -33.73 0.99
C PRO A 257 16.33 -32.33 0.44
N LEU A 258 16.11 -31.30 1.27
CA LEU A 258 16.57 -29.94 0.96
C LEU A 258 18.10 -29.90 0.77
N GLN A 259 18.58 -29.06 -0.15
CA GLN A 259 20.02 -28.88 -0.38
C GLN A 259 20.70 -28.22 0.82
N LYS A 260 21.95 -28.61 1.12
CA LYS A 260 22.73 -28.15 2.29
C LYS A 260 23.00 -26.64 2.37
N GLY A 261 22.71 -25.86 1.32
CA GLY A 261 22.85 -24.39 1.28
C GLY A 261 21.52 -23.63 1.14
N HIS A 262 20.39 -24.31 1.38
CA HIS A 262 19.07 -23.69 1.31
C HIS A 262 18.74 -22.97 2.64
N PRO A 263 18.10 -21.79 2.62
CA PRO A 263 17.64 -21.14 3.84
C PRO A 263 16.65 -22.02 4.62
N SER A 264 16.55 -21.85 5.94
CA SER A 264 15.63 -22.64 6.76
C SER A 264 14.19 -22.56 6.23
N ALA A 265 13.55 -23.71 6.01
CA ALA A 265 12.15 -23.79 5.59
C ALA A 265 11.22 -23.17 6.64
N SER A 266 11.51 -23.36 7.93
CA SER A 266 10.78 -22.73 9.02
C SER A 266 10.83 -21.19 8.95
N LEU A 267 12.00 -20.64 8.62
CA LEU A 267 12.16 -19.20 8.44
C LEU A 267 11.34 -18.71 7.26
N LEU A 268 11.48 -19.33 6.08
CA LEU A 268 10.73 -18.94 4.89
C LEU A 268 9.22 -18.97 5.10
N ALA A 269 8.73 -19.99 5.80
CA ALA A 269 7.33 -20.06 6.19
C ALA A 269 6.89 -18.84 7.00
N LYS A 270 7.63 -18.50 8.07
CA LYS A 270 7.32 -17.35 8.93
C LYS A 270 7.40 -16.01 8.18
N LEU A 271 8.36 -15.86 7.28
CA LEU A 271 8.47 -14.66 6.44
C LEU A 271 7.24 -14.52 5.52
N HIS A 272 6.81 -15.61 4.87
CA HIS A 272 5.60 -15.58 4.05
C HIS A 272 4.32 -15.34 4.86
N LEU A 273 4.23 -15.87 6.09
CA LEU A 273 3.09 -15.60 6.97
C LEU A 273 3.02 -14.13 7.38
N SER A 274 4.16 -13.47 7.61
CA SER A 274 4.21 -12.01 7.83
C SER A 274 3.64 -11.23 6.63
N VAL A 275 4.00 -11.63 5.40
CA VAL A 275 3.42 -11.04 4.18
C VAL A 275 1.91 -11.24 4.13
N VAL A 276 1.41 -12.42 4.50
CA VAL A 276 -0.03 -12.72 4.55
C VAL A 276 -0.75 -11.83 5.56
N GLU A 277 -0.21 -11.71 6.77
CA GLU A 277 -0.78 -10.88 7.85
C GLU A 277 -0.93 -9.42 7.41
N GLU A 278 0.11 -8.84 6.79
CA GLU A 278 0.08 -7.47 6.30
C GLU A 278 -0.91 -7.28 5.12
N MET A 279 -0.94 -8.21 4.17
CA MET A 279 -1.88 -8.16 3.03
C MET A 279 -3.33 -8.32 3.49
N GLU A 280 -3.62 -9.18 4.47
CA GLU A 280 -4.97 -9.37 5.02
C GLU A 280 -5.43 -8.19 5.87
N ALA A 281 -4.54 -7.62 6.67
CA ALA A 281 -4.82 -6.40 7.41
C ALA A 281 -5.14 -5.24 6.44
N SER A 282 -4.36 -5.10 5.36
CA SER A 282 -4.64 -4.12 4.30
C SER A 282 -6.01 -4.37 3.62
N LEU A 283 -6.33 -5.62 3.29
CA LEU A 283 -7.63 -5.99 2.73
C LEU A 283 -8.80 -5.65 3.66
N ALA A 284 -8.66 -5.92 4.96
CA ALA A 284 -9.70 -5.62 5.93
C ALA A 284 -9.97 -4.11 5.99
N LEU A 285 -8.92 -3.30 6.10
CA LEU A 285 -9.01 -1.83 6.10
C LEU A 285 -9.61 -1.29 4.78
N MET A 286 -9.21 -1.81 3.62
CA MET A 286 -9.78 -1.37 2.34
C MET A 286 -11.27 -1.74 2.22
N ARG A 287 -11.71 -2.86 2.81
CA ARG A 287 -13.12 -3.25 2.84
C ARG A 287 -13.95 -2.35 3.76
N THR A 288 -13.40 -1.92 4.91
CA THR A 288 -14.13 -1.00 5.81
C THR A 288 -14.32 0.37 5.14
N VAL A 289 -13.30 0.89 4.44
CA VAL A 289 -13.41 2.13 3.64
C VAL A 289 -14.50 1.99 2.57
N ARG A 290 -14.54 0.85 1.86
CA ARG A 290 -15.56 0.58 0.84
C ARG A 290 -16.97 0.54 1.42
N GLU A 291 -17.18 -0.14 2.54
CA GLU A 291 -18.51 -0.26 3.14
C GLU A 291 -19.01 1.08 3.70
N ARG A 292 -18.10 1.87 4.31
CA ARG A 292 -18.39 3.23 4.77
C ARG A 292 -18.88 4.14 3.63
N GLY A 293 -18.31 3.98 2.44
CA GLY A 293 -18.78 4.66 1.22
C GLY A 293 -20.22 4.26 0.85
N ARG A 294 -20.55 2.97 0.90
CA ARG A 294 -21.89 2.45 0.57
C ARG A 294 -22.96 2.86 1.58
N SER A 295 -22.65 2.83 2.88
CA SER A 295 -23.60 3.24 3.93
C SER A 295 -23.98 4.72 3.82
N LYS A 296 -23.02 5.59 3.47
CA LYS A 296 -23.28 7.02 3.19
C LYS A 296 -24.15 7.20 1.94
N ALA A 297 -23.86 6.48 0.85
CA ALA A 297 -24.65 6.55 -0.38
C ALA A 297 -26.11 6.12 -0.16
N LYS A 298 -26.34 5.06 0.62
CA LYS A 298 -27.69 4.60 0.96
C LYS A 298 -28.46 5.61 1.81
N LYS A 299 -27.79 6.32 2.73
CA LYS A 299 -28.41 7.38 3.55
C LYS A 299 -28.75 8.63 2.73
N ALA A 300 -27.92 8.99 1.75
CA ALA A 300 -28.19 10.12 0.85
C ALA A 300 -29.32 9.82 -0.18
N GLY A 301 -29.44 8.58 -0.65
CA GLY A 301 -30.47 8.17 -1.61
C GLY A 301 -31.89 8.02 -1.04
N VAL A 302 -32.05 7.97 0.29
CA VAL A 302 -33.35 7.77 0.96
C VAL A 302 -34.02 9.12 1.35
N GLY A 303 -33.36 10.26 1.16
CA GLY A 303 -33.90 11.59 1.47
C GLY A 303 -34.97 12.14 0.52
N GLY A 304 -35.39 11.38 -0.50
CA GLY A 304 -36.31 11.85 -1.55
C GLY A 304 -37.80 11.52 -1.38
N ARG A 305 -38.22 10.81 -0.32
CA ARG A 305 -39.64 10.54 -0.06
C ARG A 305 -40.01 10.93 1.37
N LYS A 306 -40.70 12.06 1.52
CA LYS A 306 -41.52 12.37 2.70
C LYS A 306 -42.50 11.21 2.91
N ALA A 307 -42.27 10.42 3.94
CA ALA A 307 -43.29 9.58 4.55
C ALA A 307 -43.21 9.82 6.06
N ALA A 308 -44.26 10.43 6.59
CA ALA A 308 -44.49 10.57 8.00
C ALA A 308 -44.81 9.20 8.62
N GLY A 309 -44.36 8.98 9.86
CA GLY A 309 -44.99 8.02 10.77
C GLY A 309 -44.11 6.87 11.26
N ALA A 310 -44.02 6.79 12.59
CA ALA A 310 -43.80 5.61 13.43
C ALA A 310 -42.36 5.04 13.58
N GLY A 311 -41.70 5.44 14.67
CA GLY A 311 -41.51 4.57 15.83
C GLY A 311 -40.50 3.40 15.78
N GLY A 312 -39.42 3.55 16.55
CA GLY A 312 -38.97 2.51 17.47
C GLY A 312 -37.87 1.53 17.02
N GLY A 313 -36.73 1.59 17.73
CA GLY A 313 -36.09 0.39 18.29
C GLY A 313 -34.86 -0.19 17.59
N GLY A 314 -33.70 0.01 18.23
CA GLY A 314 -32.66 -1.02 18.38
C GLY A 314 -31.70 -1.25 17.21
N GLU A 315 -30.51 -0.63 17.27
CA GLU A 315 -29.35 -1.10 16.52
C GLU A 315 -28.33 -1.67 17.50
N ALA A 316 -28.26 -3.01 17.53
CA ALA A 316 -27.32 -3.79 18.32
C ALA A 316 -25.94 -3.75 17.66
N GLY A 317 -24.94 -3.36 18.44
CA GLY A 317 -23.54 -3.30 18.04
C GLY A 317 -22.96 -4.69 17.75
N LEU A 318 -22.36 -4.82 16.57
CA LEU A 318 -21.45 -5.91 16.19
C LEU A 318 -20.16 -5.26 15.68
N SER A 319 -19.25 -4.85 16.58
CA SER A 319 -17.87 -4.43 16.18
C SER A 319 -16.86 -4.29 17.32
N ALA A 320 -17.28 -4.25 18.60
CA ALA A 320 -16.36 -3.91 19.68
C ALA A 320 -15.25 -4.95 19.95
N ASN A 321 -15.51 -6.24 19.73
CA ASN A 321 -14.53 -7.29 20.07
C ASN A 321 -13.39 -7.40 19.04
N TYR A 322 -13.61 -7.02 17.78
CA TYR A 322 -12.58 -7.10 16.74
C TYR A 322 -11.63 -5.89 16.79
N GLU A 323 -12.14 -4.71 17.12
CA GLU A 323 -11.33 -3.51 17.32
C GLU A 323 -10.46 -3.60 18.58
N HIS A 324 -10.95 -4.23 19.65
CA HIS A 324 -10.17 -4.45 20.87
C HIS A 324 -9.03 -5.45 20.66
N GLU A 325 -9.23 -6.51 19.87
CA GLU A 325 -8.19 -7.51 19.59
C GLU A 325 -7.09 -6.97 18.64
N LEU A 326 -7.47 -6.14 17.65
CA LEU A 326 -6.51 -5.44 16.79
C LEU A 326 -5.75 -4.34 17.54
N SER A 327 -6.43 -3.58 18.40
CA SER A 327 -5.79 -2.53 19.22
C SER A 327 -4.85 -3.13 20.25
N SER A 328 -5.20 -4.28 20.86
CA SER A 328 -4.32 -5.02 21.77
C SER A 328 -3.05 -5.50 21.07
N ARG A 329 -3.16 -6.05 19.85
CA ARG A 329 -2.00 -6.53 19.09
C ARG A 329 -1.11 -5.39 18.59
N ILE A 330 -1.69 -4.24 18.23
CA ILE A 330 -0.93 -3.03 17.85
C ILE A 330 -0.22 -2.44 19.07
N SER A 331 -0.88 -2.45 20.24
CA SER A 331 -0.26 -2.00 21.50
C SER A 331 0.88 -2.93 21.94
N GLU A 332 0.72 -4.25 21.79
CA GLU A 332 1.79 -5.23 22.05
C GLU A 332 3.00 -5.03 21.12
N THR A 333 2.79 -4.68 19.85
CA THR A 333 3.89 -4.33 18.93
C THR A 333 4.56 -3.02 19.29
N ASN A 334 3.82 -2.02 19.79
CA ASN A 334 4.38 -0.75 20.23
C ASN A 334 5.11 -0.86 21.57
N ASP A 335 4.63 -1.68 22.50
CA ASP A 335 5.29 -1.98 23.78
C ASP A 335 6.55 -2.83 23.57
N ALA A 336 6.56 -3.73 22.59
CA ALA A 336 7.77 -4.43 22.16
C ALA A 336 8.82 -3.48 21.54
N ILE A 337 8.38 -2.41 20.88
CA ILE A 337 9.25 -1.35 20.36
C ILE A 337 9.82 -0.48 21.50
N ALA A 338 9.02 -0.15 22.52
CA ALA A 338 9.48 0.60 23.69
C ALA A 338 10.47 -0.20 24.56
N ARG A 339 10.31 -1.53 24.64
CA ARG A 339 11.19 -2.42 25.42
C ARG A 339 12.54 -2.74 24.74
N MET A 340 12.73 -2.39 23.48
CA MET A 340 14.02 -2.57 22.77
C MET A 340 14.88 -1.29 22.73
N GLY A 341 14.50 -0.25 23.48
CA GLY A 341 15.36 0.90 23.75
C GLY A 341 16.55 0.49 24.63
N LEU A 342 17.74 0.53 24.04
CA LEU A 342 19.04 0.35 24.67
C LEU A 342 19.16 1.26 25.90
N GLY A 343 19.09 0.65 27.08
CA GLY A 343 19.54 1.22 28.34
C GLY A 343 20.58 0.29 28.94
N ASP A 344 21.77 0.84 29.21
CA ASP A 344 22.93 0.16 29.74
C ASP A 344 22.59 -0.67 31.00
N ALA A 345 22.95 -1.95 30.96
CA ALA A 345 22.84 -2.84 32.10
C ALA A 345 24.21 -2.97 32.77
N GLU A 346 24.38 -2.27 33.89
CA GLU A 346 25.32 -2.69 34.92
C GLU A 346 24.82 -3.95 35.63
N GLU A 347 25.79 -4.76 36.01
CA GLU A 347 25.72 -6.12 36.53
C GLU A 347 25.36 -6.14 38.02
N GLY A 348 24.46 -7.03 38.46
CA GLY A 348 24.24 -7.26 39.89
C GLY A 348 23.10 -8.19 40.28
N GLY A 349 23.42 -9.45 40.57
CA GLY A 349 23.01 -10.13 41.82
C GLY A 349 21.60 -10.72 41.99
N ALA A 350 21.54 -12.05 41.89
CA ALA A 350 20.88 -13.02 42.80
C ALA A 350 19.38 -12.89 43.20
N GLY A 351 18.64 -14.02 43.06
CA GLY A 351 17.63 -14.43 44.04
C GLY A 351 16.33 -15.08 43.53
N GLY A 352 16.26 -16.42 43.59
CA GLY A 352 15.17 -17.19 44.23
C GLY A 352 13.70 -17.18 43.73
N GLY A 353 13.22 -18.36 43.32
CA GLY A 353 12.14 -19.06 44.05
C GLY A 353 10.69 -19.06 43.51
N GLY A 354 10.15 -20.27 43.24
CA GLY A 354 8.73 -20.69 43.34
C GLY A 354 7.78 -20.23 42.22
N GLY A 355 6.76 -20.95 41.74
CA GLY A 355 6.10 -22.20 42.15
C GLY A 355 4.60 -22.12 41.78
N GLY A 356 4.03 -23.19 41.18
CA GLY A 356 2.57 -23.45 41.02
C GLY A 356 1.89 -22.80 39.80
N GLY A 357 0.96 -23.42 39.06
CA GLY A 357 0.14 -24.61 39.27
C GLY A 357 -1.36 -24.30 39.06
N GLY A 358 -2.06 -24.99 38.16
CA GLY A 358 -3.54 -25.00 38.00
C GLY A 358 -4.00 -24.69 36.56
N VAL A 359 -4.42 -25.64 35.72
CA VAL A 359 -5.61 -26.55 35.72
C VAL A 359 -6.95 -25.81 35.74
N GLY A 360 -7.68 -25.90 34.61
CA GLY A 360 -9.07 -25.46 34.53
C GLY A 360 -9.75 -25.80 33.19
N LYS A 361 -10.18 -27.06 33.03
CA LYS A 361 -11.11 -27.51 31.98
C LYS A 361 -12.48 -26.84 32.17
N ARG A 362 -13.20 -26.53 31.07
CA ARG A 362 -14.64 -26.81 30.96
C ARG A 362 -15.14 -26.76 29.50
N LYS A 363 -15.72 -27.89 29.09
CA LYS A 363 -16.54 -28.10 27.88
C LYS A 363 -17.93 -27.50 28.10
N LEU A 364 -18.58 -27.03 27.03
CA LEU A 364 -20.04 -27.01 26.93
C LEU A 364 -20.47 -27.28 25.48
N PHE A 365 -21.42 -28.21 25.36
CA PHE A 365 -22.05 -28.73 24.16
C PHE A 365 -23.24 -27.85 23.72
N GLY A 366 -23.62 -27.95 22.44
CA GLY A 366 -24.95 -27.57 21.93
C GLY A 366 -24.92 -27.35 20.41
N LYS A 367 -24.89 -28.39 19.56
CA LYS A 367 -26.08 -29.06 18.98
C LYS A 367 -27.22 -28.09 18.62
N PHE A 368 -27.31 -27.70 17.35
CA PHE A 368 -28.61 -27.49 16.69
C PHE A 368 -28.57 -28.04 15.26
N LYS A 369 -29.70 -28.66 14.89
CA LYS A 369 -29.93 -29.61 13.82
C LYS A 369 -30.84 -28.99 12.76
N LEU A 370 -30.52 -29.31 11.50
CA LEU A 370 -31.35 -29.42 10.29
C LEU A 370 -32.82 -28.93 10.32
N GLY A 371 -33.17 -28.12 9.33
CA GLY A 371 -34.53 -27.94 8.83
C GLY A 371 -34.50 -27.67 7.32
N HIS A 372 -35.18 -28.52 6.55
CA HIS A 372 -35.17 -28.61 5.09
C HIS A 372 -36.49 -28.10 4.50
N LYS A 373 -36.46 -27.74 3.22
CA LYS A 373 -37.53 -27.88 2.20
C LYS A 373 -38.41 -26.64 1.88
N GLY A 374 -38.52 -26.36 0.58
CA GLY A 374 -39.61 -25.56 -0.01
C GLY A 374 -39.29 -24.88 -1.34
N LYS A 375 -39.32 -25.63 -2.45
CA LYS A 375 -39.41 -25.11 -3.84
C LYS A 375 -40.78 -24.44 -4.08
N ASN A 376 -40.84 -23.43 -4.95
CA ASN A 376 -41.82 -23.37 -6.06
C ASN A 376 -41.51 -22.23 -7.04
N ASP A 377 -41.80 -22.53 -8.31
CA ASP A 377 -41.47 -21.81 -9.53
C ASP A 377 -42.54 -20.80 -9.99
N ALA A 378 -42.09 -19.76 -10.71
CA ALA A 378 -42.72 -19.04 -11.84
C ALA A 378 -44.01 -18.18 -11.62
N PRO A 379 -44.44 -17.33 -12.59
CA PRO A 379 -43.72 -16.49 -13.57
C PRO A 379 -44.19 -15.01 -13.60
N SER A 380 -43.46 -14.21 -14.39
CA SER A 380 -43.70 -12.80 -14.81
C SER A 380 -45.00 -12.52 -15.56
N PRO A 381 -45.44 -11.24 -15.61
CA PRO A 381 -45.88 -10.67 -16.89
C PRO A 381 -45.39 -9.23 -17.14
N SER A 382 -44.88 -9.00 -18.36
CA SER A 382 -44.86 -7.73 -19.08
C SER A 382 -46.26 -7.40 -19.64
N PRO A 383 -46.59 -6.14 -19.93
CA PRO A 383 -46.62 -5.70 -21.34
C PRO A 383 -46.26 -4.21 -21.60
N SER A 384 -45.34 -3.98 -22.56
CA SER A 384 -45.51 -3.23 -23.84
C SER A 384 -46.12 -1.79 -23.87
N PRO A 385 -46.08 -1.04 -25.00
CA PRO A 385 -45.38 0.25 -25.09
C PRO A 385 -46.21 1.42 -25.67
N SER A 386 -45.53 2.57 -25.94
CA SER A 386 -45.87 3.71 -26.83
C SER A 386 -46.49 4.97 -26.17
N PRO A 387 -46.49 6.17 -26.82
CA PRO A 387 -45.71 6.66 -27.98
C PRO A 387 -45.01 8.03 -27.76
N SER A 388 -44.05 8.33 -28.64
CA SER A 388 -43.47 9.66 -28.87
C SER A 388 -44.46 10.63 -29.53
N PRO A 389 -44.18 11.95 -29.48
CA PRO A 389 -44.41 12.77 -30.67
C PRO A 389 -43.14 13.54 -31.08
N ALA A 390 -42.93 13.55 -32.39
CA ALA A 390 -42.06 14.45 -33.10
C ALA A 390 -42.73 15.83 -33.27
N GLY A 391 -41.92 16.87 -33.48
CA GLY A 391 -42.33 18.06 -34.22
C GLY A 391 -41.87 19.39 -33.62
N GLY A 392 -41.19 20.19 -34.44
CA GLY A 392 -41.14 21.65 -34.24
C GLY A 392 -39.77 22.27 -34.46
N GLY A 393 -39.47 22.64 -35.71
CA GLY A 393 -38.36 23.54 -36.03
C GLY A 393 -38.66 24.99 -35.63
N GLY A 394 -37.60 25.81 -35.53
CA GLY A 394 -37.73 27.24 -35.28
C GLY A 394 -36.39 27.97 -35.36
N ARG A 395 -36.23 28.80 -36.39
CA ARG A 395 -35.08 29.66 -36.69
C ARG A 395 -34.98 30.86 -35.73
N GLY A 396 -33.75 31.34 -35.53
CA GLY A 396 -33.40 32.77 -35.62
C GLY A 396 -33.48 33.62 -34.35
N GLY A 397 -32.43 34.38 -34.07
CA GLY A 397 -32.47 35.48 -33.10
C GLY A 397 -31.09 35.92 -32.62
N ALA A 398 -30.48 36.86 -33.34
CA ALA A 398 -29.33 37.63 -32.87
C ALA A 398 -29.79 38.79 -31.97
N GLY A 399 -28.96 39.20 -31.00
CA GLY A 399 -29.05 40.53 -30.40
C GLY A 399 -28.68 40.64 -28.92
N GLY A 400 -27.49 41.19 -28.65
CA GLY A 400 -27.34 42.37 -27.78
C GLY A 400 -27.23 42.21 -26.25
N GLY A 401 -26.01 42.40 -25.74
CA GLY A 401 -25.70 43.43 -24.73
C GLY A 401 -26.03 43.17 -23.25
N GLY A 402 -25.01 43.17 -22.40
CA GLY A 402 -25.19 43.33 -20.95
C GLY A 402 -23.94 43.00 -20.14
N ALA A 403 -23.13 44.02 -19.84
CA ALA A 403 -22.04 43.96 -18.87
C ALA A 403 -22.59 43.75 -17.44
N GLY A 404 -21.93 42.91 -16.66
CA GLY A 404 -22.23 42.67 -15.24
C GLY A 404 -21.01 42.08 -14.53
N PHE A 405 -20.24 42.98 -13.92
CA PHE A 405 -19.00 42.74 -13.17
C PHE A 405 -19.35 42.23 -11.75
N TYR A 406 -18.59 41.25 -11.25
CA TYR A 406 -18.66 40.58 -9.93
C TYR A 406 -19.87 39.66 -9.66
N SER A 407 -19.67 38.36 -9.87
CA SER A 407 -20.36 37.30 -9.11
C SER A 407 -19.32 36.35 -8.55
N ALA A 408 -19.33 36.20 -7.23
CA ALA A 408 -18.47 35.28 -6.50
C ALA A 408 -18.64 33.84 -7.04
N PRO A 409 -17.58 33.01 -7.10
CA PRO A 409 -17.72 31.63 -7.51
C PRO A 409 -18.54 30.88 -6.46
N SER A 410 -19.84 30.71 -6.72
CA SER A 410 -20.69 29.82 -5.96
C SER A 410 -20.16 28.39 -6.08
N THR A 411 -19.72 27.86 -4.94
CA THR A 411 -19.27 26.48 -4.71
C THR A 411 -20.41 25.51 -4.99
N THR A 412 -20.62 25.15 -6.25
CA THR A 412 -21.45 24.00 -6.64
C THR A 412 -20.59 22.75 -6.62
N THR A 413 -20.47 22.15 -5.44
CA THR A 413 -20.02 20.76 -5.24
C THR A 413 -21.05 19.81 -5.85
N SER A 414 -21.10 19.70 -7.17
CA SER A 414 -21.89 18.70 -7.89
C SER A 414 -20.97 17.63 -8.49
N SER A 415 -20.43 16.76 -7.62
CA SER A 415 -19.81 15.51 -8.05
C SER A 415 -20.15 14.39 -7.07
N ASN A 416 -21.43 13.99 -7.03
CA ASN A 416 -21.87 12.71 -6.45
C ASN A 416 -21.48 11.53 -7.36
N SER A 417 -20.24 11.50 -7.85
CA SER A 417 -19.67 10.29 -8.42
C SER A 417 -19.27 9.39 -7.26
N GLU A 418 -19.97 8.28 -7.07
CA GLU A 418 -19.66 7.26 -6.07
C GLU A 418 -18.26 6.70 -6.36
N LEU A 419 -17.25 7.21 -5.65
CA LEU A 419 -15.87 6.79 -5.74
C LEU A 419 -15.72 5.47 -4.97
N GLU A 420 -15.44 4.39 -5.69
CA GLU A 420 -15.15 3.09 -5.10
C GLU A 420 -13.69 2.71 -5.30
N ILE A 421 -13.10 2.07 -4.28
CA ILE A 421 -11.77 1.49 -4.35
C ILE A 421 -11.71 0.54 -5.55
N THR A 422 -10.65 0.67 -6.36
CA THR A 422 -10.51 -0.06 -7.61
C THR A 422 -10.52 -1.56 -7.35
N SER A 423 -11.44 -2.26 -8.04
CA SER A 423 -11.58 -3.72 -7.90
C SER A 423 -10.30 -4.49 -8.24
N SER A 424 -9.40 -3.92 -9.05
CA SER A 424 -8.09 -4.49 -9.37
C SER A 424 -7.19 -4.64 -8.14
N LEU A 425 -7.12 -3.60 -7.29
CA LEU A 425 -6.28 -3.61 -6.09
C LEU A 425 -6.78 -4.66 -5.09
N LEU A 426 -8.10 -4.71 -4.85
CA LEU A 426 -8.68 -5.72 -3.97
C LEU A 426 -8.46 -7.16 -4.48
N LYS A 427 -8.54 -7.37 -5.80
CA LYS A 427 -8.22 -8.67 -6.42
C LYS A 427 -6.75 -9.01 -6.27
N TYR A 428 -5.85 -8.03 -6.46
CA TYR A 428 -4.41 -8.21 -6.30
C TYR A 428 -4.06 -8.61 -4.87
N LEU A 429 -4.58 -7.90 -3.87
CA LEU A 429 -4.33 -8.21 -2.47
C LEU A 429 -4.90 -9.58 -2.07
N SER A 430 -6.10 -9.93 -2.56
CA SER A 430 -6.69 -11.26 -2.34
C SER A 430 -5.85 -12.37 -2.97
N PHE A 431 -5.33 -12.15 -4.18
CA PHE A 431 -4.44 -13.08 -4.84
C PHE A 431 -3.13 -13.25 -4.06
N SER A 432 -2.47 -12.13 -3.74
CA SER A 432 -1.17 -12.13 -3.07
C SER A 432 -1.23 -12.79 -1.70
N SER A 433 -2.27 -12.50 -0.90
CA SER A 433 -2.50 -13.17 0.39
C SER A 433 -2.68 -14.69 0.24
N GLN A 434 -3.53 -15.15 -0.69
CA GLN A 434 -3.75 -16.59 -0.90
C GLN A 434 -2.49 -17.29 -1.43
N PHE A 435 -1.78 -16.65 -2.36
CA PHE A 435 -0.54 -17.17 -2.92
C PHE A 435 0.52 -17.33 -1.83
N HIS A 436 0.84 -16.28 -1.06
CA HIS A 436 1.84 -16.36 -0.01
C HIS A 436 1.45 -17.31 1.14
N ARG A 437 0.15 -17.47 1.42
CA ARG A 437 -0.35 -18.49 2.37
C ARG A 437 -0.06 -19.90 1.88
N ALA A 438 -0.29 -20.18 0.60
CA ALA A 438 0.05 -21.49 0.03
C ALA A 438 1.56 -21.76 0.11
N ILE A 439 2.38 -20.75 -0.22
CA ILE A 439 3.84 -20.87 -0.11
C ILE A 439 4.29 -21.05 1.35
N ALA A 440 3.66 -20.40 2.32
CA ALA A 440 3.93 -20.64 3.73
C ALA A 440 3.62 -22.09 4.13
N TYR A 441 2.46 -22.64 3.72
CA TYR A 441 2.12 -24.04 3.97
C TYR A 441 3.08 -25.02 3.28
N LYS A 442 3.57 -24.70 2.08
CA LYS A 442 4.64 -25.46 1.43
C LYS A 442 5.85 -25.57 2.33
N TRP A 443 6.36 -24.43 2.81
CA TRP A 443 7.57 -24.40 3.63
C TRP A 443 7.38 -25.00 5.03
N LEU A 444 6.23 -24.79 5.68
CA LEU A 444 5.91 -25.47 6.95
C LEU A 444 5.83 -26.99 6.76
N GLY A 445 5.28 -27.46 5.64
CA GLY A 445 5.20 -28.89 5.35
C GLY A 445 6.58 -29.50 5.17
N ILE A 446 7.46 -28.82 4.43
CA ILE A 446 8.85 -29.25 4.25
C ILE A 446 9.60 -29.25 5.60
N ASP A 447 9.46 -28.19 6.41
CA ASP A 447 10.09 -28.11 7.74
C ASP A 447 9.59 -29.21 8.69
N ALA A 448 8.29 -29.51 8.68
CA ALA A 448 7.72 -30.56 9.54
C ALA A 448 8.31 -31.94 9.21
N ALA A 449 8.49 -32.26 7.92
CA ALA A 449 9.08 -33.52 7.49
C ALA A 449 10.58 -33.59 7.76
N GLU A 450 11.35 -32.56 7.37
CA GLU A 450 12.82 -32.60 7.43
C GLU A 450 13.34 -32.37 8.86
N SER A 451 12.79 -31.41 9.60
CA SER A 451 13.32 -31.02 10.93
C SER A 451 12.71 -31.85 12.07
N SER A 452 11.41 -32.14 11.99
CA SER A 452 10.68 -32.79 13.10
C SER A 452 10.26 -34.24 12.83
N ASN A 453 10.58 -34.76 11.64
CA ASN A 453 10.15 -36.08 11.17
C ASN A 453 8.64 -36.33 11.34
N LYS A 454 7.80 -35.29 11.21
CA LYS A 454 6.33 -35.35 11.33
C LYS A 454 5.69 -35.41 9.94
N ILE A 455 5.95 -36.49 9.22
CA ILE A 455 5.55 -36.67 7.82
C ILE A 455 4.02 -36.62 7.66
N GLY A 456 3.25 -37.14 8.61
CA GLY A 456 1.79 -37.03 8.57
C GLY A 456 1.31 -35.57 8.54
N THR A 457 1.90 -34.71 9.39
CA THR A 457 1.60 -33.26 9.41
C THR A 457 2.06 -32.56 8.13
N ALA A 458 3.23 -32.95 7.61
CA ALA A 458 3.76 -32.42 6.35
C ALA A 458 2.82 -32.67 5.15
N ILE A 459 2.27 -33.89 5.04
CA ILE A 459 1.30 -34.25 4.00
C ILE A 459 0.06 -33.36 4.08
N THR A 460 -0.47 -33.12 5.28
CA THR A 460 -1.65 -32.25 5.47
C THR A 460 -1.35 -30.80 5.06
N LEU A 461 -0.20 -30.25 5.46
CA LEU A 461 0.23 -28.89 5.08
C LEU A 461 0.41 -28.73 3.56
N LEU A 462 1.07 -29.68 2.92
CA LEU A 462 1.25 -29.66 1.47
C LEU A 462 -0.09 -29.83 0.75
N SER A 463 -0.99 -30.68 1.25
CA SER A 463 -2.34 -30.81 0.71
C SER A 463 -3.13 -29.50 0.81
N LEU A 464 -2.97 -28.73 1.90
CA LEU A 464 -3.56 -27.40 2.05
C LEU A 464 -2.98 -26.40 1.03
N SER A 465 -1.66 -26.41 0.84
CA SER A 465 -1.00 -25.61 -0.20
C SER A 465 -1.54 -25.93 -1.59
N THR A 466 -1.59 -27.22 -1.98
CA THR A 466 -2.15 -27.67 -3.26
C THR A 466 -3.60 -27.25 -3.42
N SER A 467 -4.43 -27.38 -2.38
CA SER A 467 -5.84 -26.97 -2.42
C SER A 467 -6.00 -25.46 -2.71
N ILE A 468 -5.14 -24.61 -2.13
CA ILE A 468 -5.17 -23.16 -2.40
C ILE A 468 -4.69 -22.86 -3.82
N LEU A 469 -3.55 -23.43 -4.26
CA LEU A 469 -2.98 -23.17 -5.59
C LEU A 469 -3.87 -23.70 -6.73
N SER A 470 -4.56 -24.82 -6.51
CA SER A 470 -5.50 -25.41 -7.47
C SER A 470 -6.91 -24.81 -7.40
N SER A 471 -7.18 -23.94 -6.41
CA SER A 471 -8.49 -23.33 -6.21
C SER A 471 -8.93 -22.52 -7.44
N ALA A 472 -10.18 -22.71 -7.84
CA ALA A 472 -10.81 -21.92 -8.91
C ALA A 472 -10.77 -20.42 -8.59
N THR A 473 -10.89 -20.05 -7.30
CA THR A 473 -10.81 -18.64 -6.87
C THR A 473 -9.46 -18.04 -7.20
N LEU A 474 -8.36 -18.73 -6.88
CA LEU A 474 -7.01 -18.23 -7.15
C LEU A 474 -6.75 -18.15 -8.65
N ARG A 475 -7.15 -19.17 -9.43
CA ARG A 475 -7.04 -19.14 -10.91
C ARG A 475 -7.86 -18.03 -11.57
N ASN A 476 -9.07 -17.77 -11.06
CA ASN A 476 -9.91 -16.66 -11.53
C ASN A 476 -9.31 -15.29 -11.19
N LEU A 477 -8.68 -15.16 -10.02
CA LEU A 477 -7.94 -13.96 -9.66
C LEU A 477 -6.73 -13.79 -10.58
N THR A 478 -5.93 -14.83 -10.81
CA THR A 478 -4.81 -14.82 -11.75
C THR A 478 -5.25 -14.35 -13.14
N SER A 479 -6.29 -14.95 -13.71
CA SER A 479 -6.77 -14.59 -15.05
C SER A 479 -7.35 -13.17 -15.11
N SER A 480 -8.07 -12.73 -14.07
CA SER A 480 -8.55 -11.36 -13.97
C SER A 480 -7.41 -10.35 -13.85
N LEU A 481 -6.33 -10.70 -13.16
CA LEU A 481 -5.17 -9.84 -12.98
C LEU A 481 -4.28 -9.81 -14.23
N CYS A 482 -4.24 -10.87 -15.05
CA CYS A 482 -3.57 -10.86 -16.36
C CYS A 482 -4.22 -9.90 -17.36
N ASN A 483 -5.52 -9.66 -17.23
CA ASN A 483 -6.27 -8.76 -18.12
C ASN A 483 -6.19 -7.30 -17.67
N ILE A 484 -5.79 -7.04 -16.42
CA ILE A 484 -5.47 -5.72 -15.92
C ILE A 484 -3.98 -5.55 -16.21
N SER A 485 -3.54 -4.50 -16.88
CA SER A 485 -2.11 -4.27 -17.17
C SER A 485 -1.34 -3.96 -15.89
N ILE A 486 -1.19 -4.96 -15.03
CA ILE A 486 -0.24 -4.97 -13.95
C ILE A 486 1.07 -5.37 -14.63
N SER A 487 2.06 -4.50 -14.63
CA SER A 487 3.44 -4.80 -15.04
C SER A 487 4.10 -5.79 -14.07
N SER A 488 3.38 -6.83 -13.63
CA SER A 488 3.94 -7.88 -12.81
C SER A 488 4.71 -8.83 -13.71
N SER A 489 5.93 -8.46 -14.13
CA SER A 489 6.87 -9.48 -14.58
C SER A 489 7.21 -10.35 -13.36
N THR A 490 6.56 -11.52 -13.29
CA THR A 490 7.00 -12.80 -12.72
C THR A 490 5.79 -13.59 -12.23
N LEU A 491 4.78 -12.98 -11.61
CA LEU A 491 3.71 -13.76 -10.95
C LEU A 491 2.57 -14.21 -11.88
N LEU A 492 2.38 -13.56 -13.03
CA LEU A 492 1.26 -13.81 -13.93
C LEU A 492 1.76 -14.29 -15.30
N PRO A 493 1.14 -15.32 -15.89
CA PRO A 493 1.52 -15.79 -17.22
C PRO A 493 1.28 -14.66 -18.23
N THR A 494 2.30 -14.34 -19.02
CA THR A 494 2.16 -13.36 -20.11
C THR A 494 1.36 -14.00 -21.25
N LYS A 495 0.30 -13.35 -21.70
CA LYS A 495 -0.62 -13.87 -22.74
C LYS A 495 0.02 -13.95 -24.15
N LYS A 496 1.30 -13.63 -24.28
CA LYS A 496 2.06 -13.60 -25.54
C LYS A 496 3.28 -14.52 -25.47
N ARG A 497 3.08 -15.80 -25.76
CA ARG A 497 4.02 -16.60 -26.59
C ARG A 497 3.42 -17.94 -26.96
N GLY A 498 3.42 -18.24 -28.26
CA GLY A 498 2.95 -19.50 -28.78
C GLY A 498 3.80 -20.68 -28.31
N LYS A 499 3.13 -21.81 -28.10
CA LYS A 499 3.62 -23.16 -28.43
C LYS A 499 5.00 -23.57 -27.86
N THR A 500 5.31 -23.26 -26.59
CA THR A 500 6.12 -24.12 -25.68
C THR A 500 6.34 -23.45 -24.32
N GLY A 501 5.82 -24.05 -23.24
CA GLY A 501 6.57 -24.18 -21.98
C GLY A 501 6.46 -23.14 -20.86
N ASP A 502 5.97 -21.91 -21.07
CA ASP A 502 5.99 -20.91 -19.99
C ASP A 502 4.80 -21.09 -19.02
N ARG A 503 4.95 -22.02 -18.06
CA ARG A 503 4.00 -22.20 -16.95
C ARG A 503 4.08 -20.96 -16.05
N GLY A 504 2.93 -20.35 -15.73
CA GLY A 504 2.90 -19.22 -14.80
C GLY A 504 3.42 -19.61 -13.42
N VAL A 505 3.87 -18.64 -12.60
CA VAL A 505 4.45 -18.92 -11.27
C VAL A 505 3.53 -19.77 -10.39
N VAL A 506 2.21 -19.57 -10.46
CA VAL A 506 1.24 -20.42 -9.73
C VAL A 506 1.35 -21.89 -10.16
N ASP A 507 1.45 -22.15 -11.46
CA ASP A 507 1.53 -23.52 -12.00
C ASP A 507 2.89 -24.16 -11.71
N GLN A 508 3.96 -23.36 -11.74
CA GLN A 508 5.30 -23.81 -11.34
C GLN A 508 5.33 -24.21 -9.86
N GLU A 509 4.79 -23.36 -8.98
CA GLU A 509 4.71 -23.62 -7.54
C GLU A 509 3.79 -24.81 -7.24
N LEU A 510 2.67 -24.93 -7.95
CA LEU A 510 1.78 -26.08 -7.83
C LEU A 510 2.51 -27.39 -8.19
N ALA A 511 3.26 -27.42 -9.30
CA ALA A 511 4.03 -28.59 -9.70
C ALA A 511 5.09 -28.97 -8.64
N THR A 512 5.76 -27.98 -8.05
CA THR A 512 6.72 -28.21 -6.97
C THR A 512 6.01 -28.80 -5.74
N VAL A 513 4.90 -28.21 -5.28
CA VAL A 513 4.16 -28.69 -4.10
C VAL A 513 3.64 -30.12 -4.32
N GLU A 514 3.10 -30.42 -5.51
CA GLU A 514 2.62 -31.76 -5.85
C GLU A 514 3.74 -32.80 -5.81
N HIS A 515 4.93 -32.45 -6.28
CA HIS A 515 6.09 -33.34 -6.24
C HIS A 515 6.53 -33.68 -4.81
N TRP A 516 6.62 -32.67 -3.93
CA TRP A 516 6.90 -32.89 -2.51
C TRP A 516 5.81 -33.74 -1.85
N LEU A 517 4.54 -33.45 -2.14
CA LEU A 517 3.41 -34.18 -1.59
C LEU A 517 3.44 -35.67 -1.99
N GLN A 518 3.73 -35.98 -3.25
CA GLN A 518 3.87 -37.35 -3.73
C GLN A 518 5.06 -38.06 -3.07
N SER A 519 6.18 -37.37 -2.91
CA SER A 519 7.38 -37.91 -2.28
C SER A 519 7.14 -38.26 -0.81
N TYR A 520 6.53 -37.36 -0.04
CA TYR A 520 6.21 -37.61 1.37
C TYR A 520 5.10 -38.63 1.57
N LYS A 521 4.12 -38.72 0.66
CA LYS A 521 3.14 -39.82 0.69
C LYS A 521 3.81 -41.17 0.53
N LYS A 522 4.66 -41.33 -0.50
CA LYS A 522 5.43 -42.57 -0.70
C LYS A 522 6.28 -42.91 0.53
N LEU A 523 7.00 -41.94 1.09
CA LEU A 523 7.80 -42.13 2.30
C LEU A 523 6.96 -42.55 3.52
N ASN A 524 5.78 -41.94 3.69
CA ASN A 524 4.87 -42.29 4.78
C ASN A 524 4.31 -43.70 4.61
N ASP A 525 3.92 -44.07 3.39
CA ASP A 525 3.28 -45.35 3.09
C ASP A 525 4.27 -46.53 3.11
N THR A 526 5.58 -46.26 3.03
CA THR A 526 6.63 -47.30 2.97
C THR A 526 7.49 -47.38 4.23
N VAL A 527 7.74 -46.25 4.90
CA VAL A 527 8.71 -46.17 6.00
C VAL A 527 8.06 -45.70 7.30
N SER A 528 7.33 -44.58 7.25
CA SER A 528 7.01 -43.85 8.49
C SER A 528 5.67 -44.20 9.12
N PHE A 529 4.70 -44.62 8.30
CA PHE A 529 3.35 -45.05 8.69
C PHE A 529 2.65 -44.11 9.68
N GLN A 530 2.91 -42.80 9.57
CA GLN A 530 2.34 -41.83 10.50
C GLN A 530 0.89 -41.53 10.12
N PRO A 531 -0.01 -41.39 11.12
CA PRO A 531 -1.37 -40.96 10.87
C PRO A 531 -1.38 -39.53 10.31
N ILE A 532 -2.25 -39.30 9.31
CA ILE A 532 -2.42 -37.98 8.69
C ILE A 532 -3.43 -37.19 9.52
N PRO A 533 -3.02 -36.13 10.24
CA PRO A 533 -3.92 -35.33 11.06
C PRO A 533 -4.90 -34.51 10.20
N PRO A 534 -6.10 -34.20 10.72
CA PRO A 534 -7.07 -33.37 10.03
C PRO A 534 -6.55 -31.94 9.83
N ALA A 535 -6.95 -31.31 8.72
CA ALA A 535 -6.48 -29.97 8.33
C ALA A 535 -6.70 -28.89 9.41
N ALA A 536 -7.84 -28.93 10.11
CA ALA A 536 -8.16 -27.96 11.16
C ALA A 536 -7.18 -28.01 12.34
N GLU A 537 -6.71 -29.21 12.72
CA GLU A 537 -5.74 -29.37 13.81
C GLU A 537 -4.39 -28.77 13.44
N VAL A 538 -3.97 -28.95 12.19
CA VAL A 538 -2.70 -28.44 11.69
C VAL A 538 -2.73 -26.93 11.51
N GLN A 539 -3.85 -26.39 11.02
CA GLN A 539 -4.05 -24.94 10.90
C GLN A 539 -3.99 -24.23 12.26
N ALA A 540 -4.52 -24.87 13.32
CA ALA A 540 -4.45 -24.34 14.69
C ALA A 540 -3.02 -24.28 15.26
N LYS A 541 -2.07 -24.99 14.63
CA LYS A 541 -0.64 -25.03 15.02
C LYS A 541 0.24 -24.14 14.14
N VAL A 542 -0.33 -23.39 13.20
CA VAL A 542 0.45 -22.49 12.33
C VAL A 542 1.02 -21.35 13.19
N PRO A 543 2.35 -21.11 13.15
CA PRO A 543 2.97 -20.05 13.93
C PRO A 543 2.60 -18.66 13.38
N ALA A 544 2.85 -17.62 14.18
CA ALA A 544 2.77 -16.24 13.70
C ALA A 544 3.87 -15.92 12.68
N GLY A 545 3.62 -14.91 11.85
CA GLY A 545 4.59 -14.34 10.93
C GLY A 545 5.82 -13.76 11.64
N ARG A 546 6.94 -13.70 10.92
CA ARG A 546 8.14 -12.96 11.33
C ARG A 546 8.49 -11.94 10.25
N ALA A 547 8.46 -10.65 10.59
CA ALA A 547 8.85 -9.59 9.67
C ALA A 547 10.36 -9.61 9.42
N ALA A 548 10.76 -9.51 8.14
CA ALA A 548 12.16 -9.30 7.76
C ALA A 548 12.56 -7.82 7.72
N LEU A 549 11.59 -6.95 7.45
CA LEU A 549 11.77 -5.52 7.26
C LEU A 549 10.74 -4.78 8.09
N LEU A 550 11.11 -3.57 8.52
CA LEU A 550 10.27 -2.66 9.29
C LEU A 550 9.99 -1.40 8.48
N VAL A 551 8.92 -0.70 8.84
CA VAL A 551 8.60 0.61 8.27
C VAL A 551 9.73 1.58 8.57
N LYS A 552 10.26 2.23 7.53
CA LYS A 552 11.28 3.28 7.72
C LYS A 552 10.57 4.55 8.15
N LYS A 553 10.82 5.04 9.37
CA LYS A 553 10.28 6.33 9.83
C LYS A 553 10.67 7.41 8.82
N TYR A 554 9.67 8.13 8.33
CA TYR A 554 9.85 9.22 7.39
C TYR A 554 9.64 10.54 8.13
N SER A 555 10.66 11.41 8.08
CA SER A 555 10.55 12.80 8.51
C SER A 555 10.37 13.70 7.28
N LEU A 556 9.53 14.71 7.41
CA LEU A 556 9.36 15.72 6.37
C LEU A 556 10.66 16.51 6.20
N PRO A 557 10.97 17.00 4.98
CA PRO A 557 12.12 17.86 4.78
C PRO A 557 11.91 19.19 5.51
N SER A 558 13.01 19.85 5.87
CA SER A 558 12.92 21.22 6.38
C SER A 558 12.36 22.13 5.29
N PRO A 559 11.51 23.10 5.63
CA PRO A 559 11.04 24.08 4.67
C PRO A 559 12.22 24.88 4.12
N GLU A 560 12.15 25.23 2.84
CA GLU A 560 13.21 25.97 2.14
C GLU A 560 13.30 27.42 2.64
N TRP A 561 12.15 27.98 3.01
CA TRP A 561 11.98 29.36 3.47
C TRP A 561 10.81 29.44 4.45
N GLY A 562 10.70 30.56 5.16
CA GLY A 562 9.64 30.78 6.15
C GLY A 562 9.92 30.08 7.49
N PRO A 563 8.94 30.01 8.39
CA PRO A 563 9.12 29.45 9.71
C PRO A 563 9.64 28.02 9.66
N GLY A 564 10.83 27.86 10.26
CA GLY A 564 11.50 26.58 10.38
C GLY A 564 12.55 26.30 9.30
N SER A 565 12.72 27.21 8.34
CA SER A 565 13.86 27.17 7.44
C SER A 565 15.12 27.65 8.16
N GLN A 566 16.28 27.33 7.60
CA GLN A 566 17.54 27.85 8.13
C GLN A 566 17.61 29.37 7.91
N GLY A 567 17.97 30.12 8.96
CA GLY A 567 18.15 31.57 8.87
C GLY A 567 16.87 32.40 8.82
N TYR A 568 15.68 31.80 8.98
CA TYR A 568 14.44 32.57 9.08
C TYR A 568 14.43 33.45 10.34
N ARG A 569 14.14 34.74 10.15
CA ARG A 569 13.82 35.71 11.20
C ARG A 569 12.44 36.24 10.88
N GLY A 570 11.50 36.13 11.82
CA GLY A 570 10.13 36.54 11.53
C GLY A 570 9.96 38.05 11.33
N ARG A 571 8.80 38.41 10.80
CA ARG A 571 8.47 39.79 10.43
C ARG A 571 8.55 40.70 11.66
N GLY A 572 9.46 41.66 11.64
CA GLY A 572 9.70 42.59 12.76
C GLY A 572 10.82 42.19 13.73
N GLY A 573 11.54 41.08 13.48
CA GLY A 573 12.62 40.63 14.36
C GLY A 573 12.16 39.88 15.63
N GLU A 574 10.84 39.72 15.82
CA GLU A 574 10.23 39.00 16.94
C GLU A 574 9.92 37.52 16.65
N GLY A 575 10.12 37.05 15.41
CA GLY A 575 9.90 35.65 15.09
C GLY A 575 11.07 34.78 15.55
N LEU A 576 10.74 33.72 16.29
CA LEU A 576 11.70 32.75 16.79
C LEU A 576 12.43 32.07 15.63
N SER A 577 13.76 32.14 15.65
CA SER A 577 14.63 31.36 14.78
C SER A 577 14.36 29.87 14.95
N ARG A 578 14.82 29.05 14.00
CA ARG A 578 14.71 27.59 14.10
C ARG A 578 15.30 27.06 15.42
N GLU A 579 16.44 27.60 15.84
CA GLU A 579 17.13 27.23 17.08
C GLU A 579 16.27 27.58 18.31
N GLU A 580 15.62 28.73 18.30
CA GLU A 580 14.72 29.17 19.38
C GLU A 580 13.38 28.40 19.37
N MET A 581 12.87 28.00 18.20
CA MET A 581 11.67 27.18 18.10
C MET A 581 11.86 25.78 18.66
N HIS A 582 13.08 25.21 18.57
CA HIS A 582 13.39 23.92 19.21
C HIS A 582 13.36 24.00 20.75
N LEU A 583 13.54 25.19 21.33
CA LEU A 583 13.41 25.41 22.78
C LEU A 583 11.96 25.45 23.26
N LEU A 584 11.01 25.67 22.36
CA LEU A 584 9.59 25.61 22.67
C LEU A 584 9.12 24.15 22.78
N GLY A 585 8.43 23.81 23.87
CA GLY A 585 7.83 22.50 24.03
C GLY A 585 6.82 22.16 22.93
N ASP A 586 6.60 20.87 22.68
CA ASP A 586 5.75 20.38 21.57
C ASP A 586 4.30 20.89 21.63
N GLN A 587 3.83 21.27 22.82
CA GLN A 587 2.49 21.82 23.04
C GLN A 587 2.40 23.35 22.82
N HIS A 588 3.51 24.03 22.54
CA HIS A 588 3.52 25.48 22.36
C HIS A 588 2.72 25.87 21.11
N PRO A 589 1.81 26.87 21.17
CA PRO A 589 0.94 27.22 20.04
C PRO A 589 1.72 27.60 18.77
N ALA A 590 2.88 28.25 18.92
CA ALA A 590 3.76 28.61 17.81
C ALA A 590 4.44 27.38 17.13
N ARG A 591 4.50 26.22 17.80
CA ARG A 591 5.12 25.00 17.27
C ARG A 591 4.10 23.93 16.89
N ARG A 592 2.97 23.86 17.61
CA ARG A 592 1.96 22.79 17.50
C ARG A 592 1.41 22.60 16.08
N ASN A 593 1.30 23.67 15.30
CA ASN A 593 0.74 23.63 13.95
C ASN A 593 1.81 23.59 12.84
N LEU A 594 3.09 23.75 13.20
CA LEU A 594 4.18 23.69 12.23
C LEU A 594 4.44 22.25 11.81
N VAL A 595 4.61 22.08 10.50
CA VAL A 595 4.85 20.78 9.90
C VAL A 595 6.33 20.69 9.50
N GLY A 596 6.97 19.55 9.79
CA GLY A 596 8.37 19.29 9.43
C GLY A 596 9.43 19.81 10.39
N MET A 597 9.05 20.18 11.62
CA MET A 597 10.01 20.63 12.66
C MET A 597 10.62 19.50 13.50
N ASP A 598 10.13 18.26 13.40
CA ASP A 598 10.56 17.14 14.26
C ASP A 598 11.90 16.50 13.86
N GLY A 599 12.75 17.23 13.13
CA GLY A 599 14.00 16.74 12.55
C GLY A 599 15.29 17.07 13.31
N GLY A 600 15.22 17.61 14.54
CA GLY A 600 16.40 18.06 15.27
C GLY A 600 16.38 17.67 16.75
N GLY A 601 16.85 16.47 17.07
CA GLY A 601 17.04 16.03 18.45
C GLY A 601 17.79 14.71 18.53
N SER A 602 19.00 14.76 19.08
CA SER A 602 19.91 13.65 19.49
C SER A 602 20.63 12.82 18.41
N GLY A 603 21.25 13.48 17.42
CA GLY A 603 22.45 12.95 16.76
C GLY A 603 23.68 13.56 17.41
N GLU A 604 24.31 12.81 18.30
CA GLU A 604 25.53 13.17 19.04
C GLU A 604 26.64 13.61 18.07
N ALA A 605 27.03 14.88 18.16
CA ALA A 605 28.11 15.46 17.38
C ALA A 605 29.45 15.11 18.00
N THR A 606 30.03 13.96 17.63
CA THR A 606 31.45 13.71 17.82
C THR A 606 32.24 14.54 16.81
N SER A 607 32.88 15.58 17.31
CA SER A 607 33.94 16.32 16.65
C SER A 607 35.13 15.39 16.37
N GLY A 608 35.52 15.28 15.11
CA GLY A 608 36.60 14.41 14.66
C GLY A 608 37.19 14.91 13.34
N ASP A 609 38.32 15.57 13.50
CA ASP A 609 39.23 16.13 12.49
C ASP A 609 39.76 15.09 11.47
N GLY A 610 40.06 15.57 10.26
CA GLY A 610 41.02 15.05 9.27
C GLY A 610 41.12 13.55 8.93
N GLY A 611 40.84 13.20 7.66
CA GLY A 611 41.53 12.07 6.99
C GLY A 611 40.68 11.28 6.00
N GLY A 612 41.05 11.32 4.72
CA GLY A 612 40.40 10.55 3.66
C GLY A 612 40.49 9.04 3.88
N GLY A 613 39.38 8.34 3.64
CA GLY A 613 39.32 6.88 3.69
C GLY A 613 37.98 6.37 3.18
N ARG A 614 38.03 5.48 2.18
CA ARG A 614 36.91 4.63 1.74
C ARG A 614 36.15 4.08 2.94
N VAL A 615 34.85 4.39 3.05
CA VAL A 615 33.98 3.71 4.01
C VAL A 615 33.59 2.35 3.43
N ALA A 616 34.40 1.35 3.75
CA ALA A 616 34.02 -0.05 3.69
C ALA A 616 32.98 -0.31 4.79
N TYR A 617 31.76 -0.66 4.39
CA TYR A 617 30.73 -1.14 5.31
C TYR A 617 31.09 -2.58 5.74
N ALA A 618 31.77 -2.70 6.89
CA ALA A 618 31.97 -3.95 7.59
C ALA A 618 30.74 -4.24 8.46
N GLY A 619 29.79 -4.99 7.89
CA GLY A 619 28.70 -5.64 8.60
C GLY A 619 28.76 -7.13 8.33
N GLN A 620 29.84 -7.77 8.81
CA GLN A 620 30.05 -9.20 8.73
C GLN A 620 29.70 -9.81 10.09
N GLY A 621 28.69 -10.69 10.09
CA GLY A 621 28.42 -11.61 11.19
C GLY A 621 27.26 -11.23 12.11
N ALA A 622 26.09 -11.83 11.88
CA ALA A 622 25.53 -12.84 12.78
C ALA A 622 24.20 -13.40 12.20
N TYR A 623 24.17 -14.73 12.03
CA TYR A 623 23.03 -15.61 11.71
C TYR A 623 22.43 -15.51 10.29
N TYR A 624 22.91 -16.37 9.38
CA TYR A 624 22.21 -17.59 8.95
C TYR A 624 23.21 -18.59 8.35
#